data_AF-A0A3M0XTD1-F1
#
_entry.id   AF-A0A3M0XTD1-F1
#
_cell.length_a   1.000
_cell.length_b   1.000
_cell.length_c   1.000
_cell.angle_alpha   90.00
_cell.angle_beta   90.00
_cell.angle_gamma   90.00
#
_symmetry.space_group_name_H-M   'P 1'
#
loop_
_entity.id
_entity.type
_entity.pdbx_description
1 polymer ?
#
loop_
_entity_poly.entity_id
_entity_poly.type
_entity_poly.pdbx_seq_one_letter_code
_entity_poly.pdbx_strand_id
1 'polypeptide(L)' 'MQDLLTGLALVLVIEGLFLALLPHRLGQIVTMLERTPPEILRLGGLAAAALGVGLVWLIRSFG' A
#
# COMPACT_ATOMS: atom_id res chain seq x y z
N MET A 1 13.89 15.59 -4.51
CA MET A 1 12.57 16.06 -4.02
C MET A 1 11.43 15.70 -4.97
N GLN A 2 11.66 15.67 -6.29
CA GLN A 2 10.66 15.25 -7.27
C GLN A 2 10.20 13.79 -7.08
N ASP A 3 11.11 12.85 -6.82
CA ASP A 3 10.75 11.44 -6.59
C ASP A 3 9.71 11.22 -5.49
N LEU A 4 9.75 12.00 -4.41
CA LEU A 4 8.78 11.93 -3.32
C LEU A 4 7.40 12.40 -3.78
N LEU A 5 7.35 13.52 -4.51
CA LEU A 5 6.10 14.04 -5.08
C LEU A 5 5.53 13.09 -6.11
N THR A 6 6.37 12.50 -6.96
CA THR A 6 5.97 11.48 -7.94
C THR A 6 5.44 10.24 -7.24
N GLY A 7 6.11 9.75 -6.19
CA GLY A 7 5.64 8.63 -5.38
C GLY A 7 4.28 8.92 -4.75
N LEU A 8 4.08 10.11 -4.18
CA LEU A 8 2.80 10.51 -3.60
C LEU A 8 1.69 10.60 -4.66
N ALA A 9 1.98 11.18 -5.83
CA ALA A 9 1.04 11.23 -6.95
C ALA A 9 0.63 9.82 -7.41
N LEU A 10 1.58 8.89 -7.50
CA LEU A 10 1.30 7.50 -7.85
C LEU A 10 0.43 6.79 -6.82
N VAL A 11 0.66 7.02 -5.52
CA VAL A 11 -0.22 6.49 -4.45
C VAL A 11 -1.65 6.97 -4.66
N LEU A 12 -1.86 8.27 -4.90
CA LEU A 12 -3.20 8.82 -5.15
C LEU A 12 -3.87 8.22 -6.39
N VAL A 13 -3.11 8.03 -7.49
CA VAL A 13 -3.62 7.38 -8.70
C VAL A 13 -4.05 5.95 -8.40
N ILE A 14 -3.21 5.17 -7.71
CA ILE A 14 -3.52 3.77 -7.39
C ILE A 14 -4.73 3.69 -6.45
N GLU A 15 -4.79 4.48 -5.40
CA GLU A 15 -5.94 4.50 -4.48
C GLU A 15 -7.24 4.93 -5.18
N GLY A 16 -7.18 5.98 -6.00
CA GLY A 16 -8.33 6.43 -6.78
C GLY A 16 -8.83 5.38 -7.78
N LEU A 17 -7.92 4.65 -8.43
CA LEU A 17 -8.27 3.54 -9.31
C LEU A 17 -8.92 2.39 -8.53
N PHE A 18 -8.40 2.04 -7.35
CA PHE A 18 -9.03 1.04 -6.49
C PHE A 18 -10.46 1.43 -6.11
N LEU A 19 -10.69 2.70 -5.74
CA LEU A 19 -12.04 3.21 -5.46
C LEU A 19 -12.96 3.14 -6.69
N ALA A 20 -12.47 3.56 -7.86
CA ALA A 20 -13.27 3.64 -9.08
C ALA A 20 -13.61 2.25 -9.66
N LEU A 21 -12.65 1.32 -9.67
CA LEU A 21 -12.79 0.01 -10.31
C LEU A 21 -13.33 -1.07 -9.38
N LEU A 22 -13.03 -0.98 -8.08
CA LEU A 22 -13.30 -2.06 -7.11
C LEU A 22 -14.04 -1.59 -5.85
N PRO A 23 -15.09 -0.75 -5.93
CA PRO A 23 -15.74 -0.17 -4.76
C PRO A 23 -16.31 -1.23 -3.80
N HIS A 24 -16.87 -2.31 -4.34
CA HIS A 24 -17.45 -3.39 -3.54
C HIS A 24 -16.39 -4.24 -2.82
N ARG A 25 -15.19 -4.39 -3.41
CA ARG A 25 -14.08 -5.12 -2.79
C ARG A 25 -13.48 -4.33 -1.65
N LEU A 26 -13.38 -3.01 -1.77
CA LEU A 26 -12.92 -2.15 -0.69
C LEU A 26 -13.81 -2.25 0.54
N GLY A 27 -15.14 -2.25 0.37
CA GLY A 27 -16.06 -2.48 1.48
C GLY A 27 -15.82 -3.81 2.20
N GLN A 28 -15.63 -4.89 1.44
CA GLN A 28 -15.30 -6.22 2.00
C GLN A 28 -13.98 -6.19 2.79
N ILE A 29 -12.94 -5.55 2.24
CA ILE A 29 -11.64 -5.42 2.90
C ILE A 29 -11.76 -4.63 4.21
N VAL A 30 -12.50 -3.52 4.22
CA VAL A 30 -12.73 -2.73 5.44
C VAL A 30 -13.41 -3.57 6.52
N THR A 31 -14.47 -4.30 6.18
CA THR A 31 -15.13 -5.19 7.15
C THR A 31 -14.23 -6.32 7.66
N MET A 32 -13.28 -6.78 6.83
CA MET A 32 -12.29 -7.77 7.23
C MET A 32 -11.25 -7.16 8.19
N LEU A 33 -10.78 -5.95 7.90
CA LEU A 33 -9.85 -5.21 8.76
C LEU A 33 -10.45 -4.96 10.15
N GLU A 34 -11.71 -4.56 10.22
CA GLU A 34 -12.42 -4.34 11.51
C GLU A 34 -12.47 -5.58 12.39
N ARG A 35 -12.53 -6.77 11.78
CA ARG A 35 -12.57 -8.06 12.49
C ARG A 35 -11.17 -8.62 12.78
N THR A 36 -10.12 -7.99 12.25
CA THR A 36 -8.75 -8.47 12.39
C THR A 36 -8.11 -7.87 13.65
N PRO A 37 -7.49 -8.69 14.52
CA PRO A 37 -6.77 -8.20 15.68
C PRO A 37 -5.71 -7.13 15.31
N PRO A 38 -5.55 -6.07 16.10
CA PRO A 38 -4.64 -4.96 15.79
C PRO A 38 -3.17 -5.39 15.70
N GLU A 39 -2.76 -6.43 16.44
CA GLU A 39 -1.41 -7.00 16.36
C GLU A 39 -1.10 -7.58 14.98
N ILE A 40 -2.05 -8.31 14.39
CA ILE A 40 -1.91 -8.89 13.05
C ILE A 40 -1.83 -7.78 12.00
N LEU A 41 -2.66 -6.73 12.14
CA LEU A 41 -2.62 -5.57 11.25
C LEU A 41 -1.27 -4.85 11.32
N ARG A 42 -0.71 -4.68 12.52
CA ARG A 42 0.61 -4.05 12.72
C ARG A 42 1.72 -4.88 12.09
N LEU A 43 1.73 -6.19 12.31
CA LEU A 43 2.75 -7.07 11.72
C LEU A 43 2.64 -7.14 10.20
N GLY A 44 1.43 -7.25 9.67
CA GLY A 44 1.18 -7.24 8.22
C GLY A 44 1.62 -5.92 7.57
N GLY A 45 1.29 -4.79 8.18
CA GLY A 45 1.72 -3.46 7.73
C GLY A 45 3.23 -3.29 7.78
N LEU A 46 3.89 -3.74 8.86
CA LEU A 46 5.34 -3.68 8.99
C LEU A 46 6.05 -4.55 7.92
N ALA A 47 5.53 -5.76 7.68
CA ALA A 47 6.05 -6.65 6.65
C ALA A 47 5.91 -6.05 5.24
N ALA A 48 4.74 -5.48 4.93
CA ALA A 48 4.51 -4.79 3.65
C ALA A 48 5.45 -3.58 3.48
N ALA A 49 5.65 -2.77 4.53
CA ALA A 49 6.58 -1.65 4.50
C ALA A 49 8.04 -2.11 4.28
N ALA A 50 8.48 -3.14 5.00
CA ALA A 50 9.83 -3.71 4.85
C ALA A 50 10.06 -4.25 3.43
N LEU A 51 9.09 -4.96 2.86
CA LEU A 51 9.14 -5.42 1.48
C LEU A 51 9.19 -4.25 0.49
N GLY A 52 8.37 -3.22 0.69
CA GLY A 52 8.38 -2.02 -0.16
C GLY A 52 9.73 -1.32 -0.16
N VAL A 53 10.35 -1.13 1.02
CA VAL A 53 11.70 -0.57 1.14
C VAL A 53 12.73 -1.46 0.44
N GLY A 54 12.66 -2.79 0.63
CA GLY A 54 13.54 -3.74 -0.04
C GLY A 54 13.45 -3.67 -1.57
N LEU A 55 12.22 -3.56 -2.11
CA LEU A 55 11.99 -3.41 -3.55
C LEU A 55 12.55 -2.09 -4.08
N VAL A 56 12.31 -0.96 -3.39
CA VAL A 56 12.86 0.34 -3.79
C VAL A 56 14.39 0.29 -3.81
N TRP A 57 15.01 -0.33 -2.80
CA TRP A 57 16.46 -0.50 -2.74
C TRP A 57 16.98 -1.36 -3.89
N LEU A 58 16.31 -2.48 -4.19
CA LEU A 58 16.69 -3.37 -5.28
C LEU A 58 16.61 -2.67 -6.65
N ILE A 59 15.49 -1.99 -6.92
CA ILE A 59 15.28 -1.26 -8.18
C ILE A 59 16.33 -0.17 -8.35
N ARG A 60 16.69 0.54 -7.27
CA ARG A 60 17.73 1.57 -7.31
C ARG A 60 19.16 1.03 -7.38
N SER A 61 19.39 -0.21 -6.96
CA SER A 61 20.73 -0.82 -6.95
C SER A 61 21.08 -1.47 -8.29
N PHE A 62 20.06 -1.91 -9.05
CA PHE A 62 20.23 -2.55 -10.35
C PHE A 62 19.83 -1.65 -11.54
N GLY A 63 19.30 -0.46 -11.28
CA GLY A 63 18.86 0.53 -12.27
C GLY A 63 19.79 1.73 -12.40
#